data_AF-A0AAD6TX13-F1
#
_entry.id   AF-A0AAD6TX13-F1
#
_cell.length_a   1.000
_cell.length_b   1.000
_cell.length_c   1.000
_cell.angle_alpha   90.00
_cell.angle_beta   90.00
_cell.angle_gamma   90.00
#
_symmetry.space_group_name_H-M   'P 1'
#
loop_
_entity.id
_entity.type
_entity.pdbx_description
1 polymer ?
#
loop_
_entity_poly.entity_id
_entity_poly.type
_entity_poly.pdbx_seq_one_letter_code
_entity_poly.pdbx_strand_id
1 'polypeptide(L)'
;ETSMELTWSLITLAAHLSQTIGLYRDSARWGLSAKMVQWRRILFWDIFVAEVWTSLDTGRPPTFSLAYIDCSFSSYEDPKARDGRAMATFRFAAECVAEVTSCTLTAEAPSYATIMELDCKVREFPPPPLDDVVRCGVGANLQLCVLNHISTTSARLVSLMYIHRSFFAQAIIEQPVNPLKSTYVPSFLAVYRASGTILET
;
A
#
# COMPACT_ATOMS: atom_id res chain seq x y z
N GLU A 1 22.21 5.99 -11.80
CA GLU A 1 21.31 6.62 -10.81
C GLU A 1 20.01 6.98 -11.52
N THR A 2 18.91 6.31 -11.19
CA THR A 2 17.58 6.67 -11.71
C THR A 2 16.98 7.70 -10.76
N SER A 3 16.79 8.94 -11.22
CA SER A 3 16.12 9.99 -10.45
C SER A 3 14.69 9.58 -10.10
N MET A 4 14.19 9.97 -8.92
CA MET A 4 12.79 9.76 -8.52
C MET A 4 11.80 10.26 -9.59
N GLU A 5 12.15 11.34 -10.29
CA GLU A 5 11.37 11.90 -11.39
C GLU A 5 11.26 10.95 -12.60
N LEU A 6 12.33 10.23 -12.90
CA LEU A 6 12.33 9.23 -13.98
C LEU A 6 11.47 8.03 -13.58
N THR A 7 11.59 7.55 -12.34
CA THR A 7 10.77 6.44 -11.83
C THR A 7 9.30 6.79 -11.90
N TRP A 8 8.90 7.97 -11.39
CA TRP A 8 7.54 8.44 -11.46
C TRP A 8 7.03 8.56 -12.91
N SER A 9 7.84 9.12 -13.81
CA SER A 9 7.47 9.27 -15.23
C SER A 9 7.23 7.92 -15.90
N LEU A 10 8.07 6.92 -15.63
CA LEU A 10 7.93 5.57 -16.18
C LEU A 10 6.71 4.83 -15.64
N ILE A 11 6.43 4.94 -14.33
CA ILE A 11 5.24 4.35 -13.70
C ILE A 11 3.97 4.99 -14.26
N THR A 12 3.96 6.32 -14.40
CA THR A 12 2.83 7.05 -14.99
C THR A 12 2.60 6.64 -16.45
N LEU A 13 3.68 6.49 -17.24
CA LEU A 13 3.58 5.97 -18.61
C LEU A 13 3.03 4.54 -18.63
N ALA A 14 3.51 3.66 -17.75
CA ALA A 14 3.01 2.29 -17.63
C ALA A 14 1.53 2.26 -17.24
N ALA A 15 1.10 3.15 -16.34
CA ALA A 15 -0.29 3.31 -15.95
C ALA A 15 -1.16 3.71 -17.15
N HIS A 16 -0.76 4.71 -17.94
CA HIS A 16 -1.48 5.09 -19.15
C HIS A 16 -1.51 3.98 -20.20
N LEU A 17 -0.39 3.30 -20.45
CA LEU A 17 -0.34 2.16 -21.37
C LEU A 17 -1.27 1.03 -20.89
N SER A 18 -1.37 0.78 -19.59
CA SER A 18 -2.30 -0.20 -19.03
C SER A 18 -3.76 0.15 -19.34
N GLN A 19 -4.09 1.46 -19.32
CA GLN A 19 -5.43 1.95 -19.63
C GLN A 19 -5.76 1.77 -21.12
N THR A 20 -4.82 2.01 -22.03
CA THR A 20 -5.08 1.87 -23.48
C THR A 20 -5.44 0.44 -23.89
N ILE A 21 -4.88 -0.56 -23.21
CA ILE A 21 -5.16 -1.99 -23.45
C ILE A 21 -6.23 -2.57 -22.50
N GLY A 22 -6.90 -1.71 -21.72
CA GLY A 22 -8.00 -2.10 -20.84
C GLY A 22 -7.60 -3.06 -19.71
N LEU A 23 -6.40 -2.94 -19.12
CA LEU A 23 -5.98 -3.81 -18.02
C LEU A 23 -6.81 -3.62 -16.74
N TYR A 24 -7.34 -2.42 -16.52
CA TYR A 24 -8.25 -2.10 -15.40
C TYR A 24 -9.63 -2.77 -15.52
N ARG A 25 -9.90 -3.44 -16.65
CA ARG A 25 -11.13 -4.19 -16.91
C ARG A 25 -10.93 -5.69 -16.74
N ASP A 26 -11.87 -6.36 -16.09
CA ASP A 26 -11.82 -7.80 -15.93
C ASP A 26 -12.06 -8.52 -17.27
N SER A 27 -10.97 -9.13 -17.74
CA SER A 27 -10.92 -9.86 -19.01
C SER A 27 -11.56 -11.25 -18.99
N ALA A 28 -12.10 -11.72 -17.84
CA ALA A 28 -12.78 -13.00 -17.76
C ALA A 28 -13.94 -13.14 -18.77
N ARG A 29 -14.58 -12.03 -19.13
CA ARG A 29 -15.70 -12.00 -20.09
C ARG A 29 -15.27 -11.97 -21.56
N TRP A 30 -13.97 -11.98 -21.86
CA TRP A 30 -13.44 -11.78 -23.22
C TRP A 30 -13.10 -13.08 -23.95
N GLY A 31 -13.44 -14.25 -23.39
CA GLY A 31 -13.13 -15.55 -23.99
C GLY A 31 -11.63 -15.90 -24.01
N LEU A 32 -10.83 -15.26 -23.15
CA LEU A 32 -9.42 -15.58 -22.99
C LEU A 32 -9.24 -16.85 -22.14
N SER A 33 -8.08 -17.50 -22.28
CA SER A 33 -7.72 -18.62 -21.39
C SER A 33 -7.59 -18.15 -19.94
N ALA A 34 -7.92 -19.01 -18.97
CA ALA A 34 -7.83 -18.69 -17.54
C ALA A 34 -6.42 -18.18 -17.15
N LYS A 35 -5.37 -18.76 -17.74
CA LYS A 35 -3.98 -18.31 -17.57
C LYS A 35 -3.81 -16.85 -18.01
N MET A 36 -4.32 -16.48 -19.19
CA MET A 36 -4.21 -15.12 -19.69
C MET A 36 -5.01 -14.11 -18.86
N VAL A 37 -6.22 -14.48 -18.42
CA VAL A 37 -7.03 -13.64 -17.52
C VAL A 37 -6.25 -13.34 -16.24
N GLN A 38 -5.65 -14.36 -15.64
CA GLN A 38 -4.88 -14.21 -14.41
C GLN A 38 -3.65 -13.33 -14.60
N TRP A 39 -2.90 -13.53 -15.67
CA TRP A 39 -1.74 -12.69 -16.00
C TRP A 39 -2.12 -11.22 -16.16
N ARG A 40 -3.25 -10.94 -16.83
CA ARG A 40 -3.75 -9.57 -16.98
C ARG A 40 -4.13 -8.94 -15.64
N ARG A 41 -4.81 -9.69 -14.76
CA ARG A 41 -5.17 -9.22 -13.41
C ARG A 41 -3.93 -8.88 -12.58
N ILE A 42 -2.93 -9.78 -12.57
CA ILE A 42 -1.69 -9.56 -11.82
C ILE A 42 -0.96 -8.33 -12.35
N LEU A 43 -0.77 -8.25 -13.66
CA LEU A 43 -0.08 -7.11 -14.27
C LEU A 43 -0.77 -5.79 -13.95
N PHE A 44 -2.11 -5.75 -14.00
CA PHE A 44 -2.86 -4.56 -13.62
C PHE A 44 -2.59 -4.18 -12.15
N TRP A 45 -2.73 -5.12 -11.23
CA TRP A 45 -2.57 -4.85 -9.80
C TRP A 45 -1.13 -4.53 -9.41
N ASP A 46 -0.12 -5.11 -10.06
CA ASP A 46 1.28 -4.73 -9.89
C ASP A 46 1.51 -3.26 -10.28
N ILE A 47 0.98 -2.83 -11.43
CA ILE A 47 1.05 -1.44 -11.89
C ILE A 47 0.30 -0.52 -10.92
N PHE A 48 -0.89 -0.91 -10.47
CA PHE A 48 -1.69 -0.16 -9.50
C PHE A 48 -0.94 0.05 -8.18
N VAL A 49 -0.33 -1.01 -7.62
CA VAL A 49 0.49 -0.92 -6.40
C VAL A 49 1.64 0.06 -6.61
N ALA A 50 2.43 -0.11 -7.66
CA ALA A 50 3.58 0.76 -7.93
C ALA A 50 3.16 2.23 -8.05
N GLU A 51 2.04 2.50 -8.72
CA GLU A 51 1.50 3.83 -8.94
C GLU A 51 1.01 4.47 -7.64
N VAL A 52 0.14 3.79 -6.88
CA VAL A 52 -0.46 4.37 -5.67
C VAL A 52 0.58 4.66 -4.58
N TRP A 53 1.59 3.81 -4.43
CA TRP A 53 2.70 4.02 -3.50
C TRP A 53 3.58 5.19 -3.96
N THR A 54 3.92 5.25 -5.24
CA THR A 54 4.70 6.38 -5.78
C THR A 54 3.96 7.70 -5.57
N SER A 55 2.64 7.71 -5.78
CA SER A 55 1.78 8.87 -5.56
C SER A 55 1.80 9.30 -4.09
N LEU A 56 1.66 8.35 -3.15
CA LEU A 56 1.77 8.62 -1.71
C LEU A 56 3.14 9.21 -1.33
N ASP A 57 4.23 8.58 -1.80
CA ASP A 57 5.60 8.95 -1.46
C ASP A 57 6.00 10.33 -2.01
N THR A 58 5.58 10.62 -3.24
CA THR A 58 5.93 11.88 -3.92
C THR A 58 4.93 13.01 -3.66
N GLY A 59 3.79 12.70 -3.03
CA GLY A 59 2.68 13.63 -2.85
C GLY A 59 1.98 14.02 -4.15
N ARG A 60 2.14 13.23 -5.22
CA ARG A 60 1.53 13.49 -6.53
C ARG A 60 0.15 12.85 -6.63
N PRO A 61 -0.77 13.42 -7.43
CA PRO A 61 -2.09 12.83 -7.64
C PRO A 61 -1.99 11.45 -8.30
N PRO A 62 -2.78 10.47 -7.85
CA PRO A 62 -2.80 9.16 -8.47
C PRO A 62 -3.44 9.19 -9.87
N THR A 63 -2.93 8.33 -10.76
CA THR A 63 -3.46 8.16 -12.14
C THR A 63 -4.70 7.27 -12.15
N PHE A 64 -4.74 6.26 -11.30
CA PHE A 64 -5.90 5.37 -11.19
C PHE A 64 -6.90 5.89 -10.17
N SER A 65 -8.18 5.63 -10.46
CA SER A 65 -9.25 5.77 -9.48
C SER A 65 -10.03 4.45 -9.43
N LEU A 66 -10.20 3.94 -8.21
CA LEU A 66 -10.93 2.69 -7.94
C LEU A 66 -12.37 2.72 -8.47
N ALA A 67 -12.96 3.91 -8.63
CA ALA A 67 -14.30 4.06 -9.20
C ALA A 67 -14.41 3.57 -10.65
N TYR A 68 -13.29 3.49 -11.38
CA TYR A 68 -13.27 3.04 -12.79
C TYR A 68 -12.74 1.62 -12.98
N ILE A 69 -12.35 0.95 -11.91
CA ILE A 69 -11.68 -0.37 -11.95
C ILE A 69 -12.72 -1.46 -11.65
N ASP A 70 -12.84 -2.45 -12.55
CA ASP A 70 -13.64 -3.65 -12.30
C ASP A 70 -12.80 -4.95 -12.34
N CYS A 71 -11.48 -4.81 -12.51
CA CYS A 71 -10.53 -5.93 -12.49
C CYS A 71 -10.54 -6.65 -11.14
N SER A 72 -11.03 -7.90 -11.11
CA SER A 72 -10.98 -8.72 -9.91
C SER A 72 -9.53 -8.97 -9.49
N PHE A 73 -9.31 -9.19 -8.19
CA PHE A 73 -8.04 -9.70 -7.73
C PHE A 73 -7.76 -11.12 -8.27
N SER A 74 -6.49 -11.49 -8.35
CA SER A 74 -6.02 -12.78 -8.86
C SER A 74 -6.40 -13.95 -7.95
N SER A 75 -7.53 -14.61 -8.23
CA SER A 75 -7.91 -15.87 -7.57
C SER A 75 -6.99 -17.00 -8.04
N TYR A 76 -6.02 -17.39 -7.22
CA TYR A 76 -5.35 -18.67 -7.41
C TYR A 76 -6.06 -19.72 -6.57
N GLU A 77 -6.71 -20.68 -7.24
CA GLU A 77 -7.33 -21.85 -6.58
C GLU A 77 -6.28 -22.84 -6.03
N ASP A 78 -4.98 -22.59 -6.25
CA ASP A 78 -3.90 -23.45 -5.76
C ASP A 78 -3.27 -22.88 -4.47
N PRO A 79 -3.49 -23.51 -3.30
CA PRO A 79 -2.89 -23.13 -2.03
C PRO A 79 -1.36 -23.24 -2.00
N LYS A 80 -0.75 -23.88 -3.01
CA LYS A 80 0.70 -23.99 -3.19
C LYS A 80 1.27 -22.95 -4.16
N ALA A 81 0.43 -22.20 -4.87
CA ALA A 81 0.91 -21.13 -5.72
C ALA A 81 1.52 -20.03 -4.87
N ARG A 82 2.61 -19.44 -5.37
CA ARG A 82 3.38 -18.36 -4.72
C ARG A 82 2.57 -17.08 -4.38
N ASP A 83 1.27 -17.05 -4.61
CA ASP A 83 0.53 -15.83 -4.98
C ASP A 83 -0.66 -15.45 -4.09
N GLY A 84 -1.01 -16.24 -3.06
CA GLY A 84 -1.92 -15.77 -1.99
C GLY A 84 -1.38 -14.53 -1.26
N ARG A 85 -0.09 -14.24 -1.42
CA ARG A 85 0.64 -13.09 -0.85
C ARG A 85 0.57 -11.84 -1.72
N ALA A 86 0.64 -11.99 -3.05
CA ALA A 86 0.40 -10.88 -3.99
C ALA A 86 -1.00 -10.29 -3.77
N MET A 87 -1.97 -11.16 -3.50
CA MET A 87 -3.33 -10.79 -3.11
C MET A 87 -3.38 -9.86 -1.89
N ALA A 88 -2.64 -10.17 -0.81
CA ALA A 88 -2.64 -9.34 0.39
C ALA A 88 -2.06 -7.94 0.12
N THR A 89 -0.99 -7.86 -0.67
CA THR A 89 -0.39 -6.59 -1.10
C THR A 89 -1.34 -5.78 -1.98
N PHE A 90 -1.99 -6.42 -2.95
CA PHE A 90 -2.97 -5.78 -3.83
C PHE A 90 -4.16 -5.24 -3.04
N ARG A 91 -4.70 -6.03 -2.12
CA ARG A 91 -5.79 -5.62 -1.25
C ARG A 91 -5.38 -4.48 -0.33
N PHE A 92 -4.21 -4.53 0.30
CA PHE A 92 -3.75 -3.44 1.16
C PHE A 92 -3.57 -2.15 0.36
N ALA A 93 -3.00 -2.22 -0.84
CA ALA A 93 -2.86 -1.05 -1.71
C ALA A 93 -4.22 -0.47 -2.13
N ALA A 94 -5.18 -1.31 -2.50
CA ALA A 94 -6.51 -0.89 -2.93
C ALA A 94 -7.38 -0.38 -1.78
N GLU A 95 -7.39 -1.06 -0.63
CA GLU A 95 -8.31 -0.79 0.47
C GLU A 95 -7.75 0.23 1.46
N CYS A 96 -6.42 0.32 1.61
CA CYS A 96 -5.77 1.22 2.56
C CYS A 96 -5.00 2.34 1.86
N VAL A 97 -3.99 2.01 1.05
CA VAL A 97 -3.05 3.01 0.50
C VAL A 97 -3.79 3.99 -0.42
N ALA A 98 -4.67 3.50 -1.30
CA ALA A 98 -5.46 4.35 -2.18
C ALA A 98 -6.34 5.34 -1.41
N GLU A 99 -6.92 4.93 -0.28
CA GLU A 99 -7.74 5.80 0.54
C GLU A 99 -6.90 6.84 1.27
N VAL A 100 -5.77 6.42 1.86
CA VAL A 100 -4.80 7.34 2.47
C VAL A 100 -4.34 8.39 1.45
N THR A 101 -3.95 7.97 0.25
CA THR A 101 -3.58 8.86 -0.85
C THR A 101 -4.72 9.82 -1.18
N SER A 102 -5.96 9.32 -1.30
CA SER A 102 -7.12 10.15 -1.64
C SER A 102 -7.54 11.17 -0.57
N CYS A 103 -7.22 10.91 0.70
CA CYS A 103 -7.59 11.77 1.83
C CYS A 103 -6.45 12.71 2.28
N THR A 104 -5.19 12.36 1.98
CA THR A 104 -4.02 13.11 2.50
C THR A 104 -3.30 13.93 1.44
N LEU A 105 -3.54 13.67 0.15
CA LEU A 105 -2.97 14.43 -0.97
C LEU A 105 -3.95 15.44 -1.59
N THR A 106 -5.07 15.70 -0.92
CA THR A 106 -6.05 16.71 -1.33
C THR A 106 -5.54 18.12 -1.07
N ALA A 107 -6.10 19.09 -1.80
CA ALA A 107 -5.79 20.51 -1.60
C ALA A 107 -6.20 21.00 -0.20
N GLU A 108 -7.31 20.48 0.33
CA GLU A 108 -7.75 20.74 1.70
C GLU A 108 -7.11 19.72 2.64
N ALA A 109 -6.57 20.20 3.76
CA ALA A 109 -5.97 19.35 4.77
C ALA A 109 -7.04 18.52 5.49
N PRO A 110 -6.84 17.21 5.67
CA PRO A 110 -7.78 16.36 6.39
C PRO A 110 -7.89 16.77 7.86
N SER A 111 -9.09 16.61 8.42
CA SER A 111 -9.30 16.81 9.86
C SER A 111 -8.52 15.78 10.69
N TYR A 112 -8.26 16.10 11.96
CA TYR A 112 -7.60 15.14 12.84
C TYR A 112 -8.45 13.87 13.05
N ALA A 113 -9.78 13.99 13.06
CA ALA A 113 -10.68 12.84 13.13
C ALA A 113 -10.49 11.90 11.93
N THR A 114 -10.43 12.46 10.72
CA THR A 114 -10.16 11.70 9.48
C THR A 114 -8.80 10.98 9.53
N ILE A 115 -7.77 11.64 10.06
CA ILE A 115 -6.45 11.01 10.25
C ILE A 115 -6.53 9.81 11.20
N MET A 116 -7.30 9.92 12.29
CA MET A 116 -7.48 8.81 13.23
C MET A 116 -8.33 7.67 12.64
N GLU A 117 -9.33 7.97 11.81
CA GLU A 117 -10.09 6.97 11.07
C GLU A 117 -9.20 6.18 10.09
N LEU A 118 -8.32 6.88 9.37
CA LEU A 118 -7.34 6.24 8.48
C LEU A 118 -6.34 5.36 9.27
N ASP A 119 -5.83 5.84 10.41
CA ASP A 119 -4.96 5.05 11.29
C ASP A 119 -5.65 3.76 11.75
N CYS A 120 -6.88 3.87 12.24
CA CYS A 120 -7.71 2.73 12.64
C CYS A 120 -7.87 1.74 11.48
N LYS A 121 -8.22 2.22 10.28
CA LYS A 121 -8.36 1.39 9.09
C LYS A 121 -7.09 0.63 8.73
N VAL A 122 -5.92 1.29 8.74
CA VAL A 122 -4.63 0.63 8.43
C VAL A 122 -4.27 -0.43 9.46
N ARG A 123 -4.55 -0.18 10.75
CA ARG A 123 -4.26 -1.11 11.84
C ARG A 123 -5.20 -2.32 11.85
N GLU A 124 -6.47 -2.11 11.53
CA GLU A 124 -7.49 -3.16 11.50
C GLU A 124 -7.44 -4.00 10.22
N PHE A 125 -6.67 -3.58 9.20
CA PHE A 125 -6.51 -4.36 7.99
C PHE A 125 -5.94 -5.76 8.31
N PRO A 126 -6.61 -6.86 7.90
CA PRO A 126 -6.27 -8.21 8.33
C PRO A 126 -4.79 -8.55 8.14
N PRO A 127 -4.09 -9.07 9.16
CA PRO A 127 -2.74 -9.54 9.00
C PRO A 127 -2.71 -10.67 7.95
N PRO A 128 -1.61 -10.80 7.17
CA PRO A 128 -1.44 -11.96 6.31
C PRO A 128 -1.55 -13.24 7.17
N PRO A 129 -2.19 -14.32 6.66
CA PRO A 129 -2.39 -15.54 7.43
C PRO A 129 -1.06 -16.07 8.00
N LEU A 130 -0.98 -16.21 9.32
CA LEU A 130 0.22 -16.70 10.03
C LEU A 130 0.65 -18.11 9.59
N ASP A 131 -0.31 -18.89 9.08
CA ASP A 131 -0.11 -20.21 8.49
C ASP A 131 0.92 -20.21 7.35
N ASP A 132 1.10 -19.10 6.63
CA ASP A 132 2.05 -19.02 5.51
C ASP A 132 3.51 -19.16 5.98
N VAL A 133 3.86 -18.62 7.16
CA VAL A 133 5.22 -18.72 7.72
C VAL A 133 5.49 -20.14 8.22
N VAL A 134 4.49 -20.76 8.86
CA VAL A 134 4.58 -22.13 9.41
C VAL A 134 4.64 -23.18 8.30
N ARG A 135 3.95 -22.97 7.18
CA ARG A 135 3.94 -23.87 6.02
C ARG A 135 5.17 -23.73 5.12
N CYS A 136 5.96 -22.67 5.28
CA CYS A 136 7.02 -22.35 4.34
C CYS A 136 8.15 -23.42 4.32
N GLY A 137 8.36 -24.18 5.39
CA GLY A 137 9.44 -25.19 5.43
C GLY A 137 10.84 -24.55 5.37
N VAL A 138 11.88 -25.34 5.64
CA VAL A 138 13.26 -24.84 5.72
C VAL A 138 13.84 -24.65 4.31
N GLY A 139 14.37 -23.46 4.00
CA GLY A 139 15.03 -23.14 2.72
C GLY A 139 14.56 -21.82 2.08
N ALA A 140 14.58 -21.75 0.74
CA ALA A 140 14.21 -20.55 -0.04
C ALA A 140 12.78 -20.03 0.23
N ASN A 141 11.90 -20.92 0.68
CA ASN A 141 10.55 -20.56 1.08
C ASN A 141 10.53 -19.72 2.37
N LEU A 142 11.35 -20.05 3.38
CA LEU A 142 11.45 -19.26 4.61
C LEU A 142 11.93 -17.84 4.33
N GLN A 143 12.98 -17.67 3.51
CA GLN A 143 13.49 -16.35 3.14
C GLN A 143 12.43 -15.50 2.43
N LEU A 144 11.69 -16.09 1.49
CA LEU A 144 10.58 -15.43 0.81
C LEU A 144 9.45 -15.09 1.79
N CYS A 145 9.10 -15.99 2.71
CA CYS A 145 8.10 -15.76 3.75
C CYS A 145 8.49 -14.60 4.68
N VAL A 146 9.74 -14.56 5.13
CA VAL A 146 10.28 -13.48 5.96
C VAL A 146 10.25 -12.15 5.21
N LEU A 147 10.72 -12.12 3.95
CA LEU A 147 10.70 -10.91 3.13
C LEU A 147 9.26 -10.38 2.92
N ASN A 148 8.29 -11.27 2.72
CA ASN A 148 6.90 -10.88 2.57
C ASN A 148 6.29 -10.36 3.88
N HIS A 149 6.60 -11.01 5.00
CA HIS A 149 6.17 -10.53 6.31
C HIS A 149 6.72 -9.13 6.58
N ILE A 150 8.02 -8.94 6.36
CA ILE A 150 8.67 -7.63 6.44
C ILE A 150 7.99 -6.63 5.51
N SER A 151 7.77 -6.97 4.24
CA SER A 151 7.12 -6.07 3.27
C SER A 151 5.73 -5.64 3.71
N THR A 152 4.89 -6.56 4.19
CA THR A 152 3.52 -6.24 4.66
C THR A 152 3.51 -5.43 5.96
N THR A 153 4.49 -5.68 6.85
CA THR A 153 4.66 -4.90 8.09
C THR A 153 5.15 -3.50 7.74
N SER A 154 6.20 -3.39 6.93
CA SER A 154 6.74 -2.11 6.44
C SER A 154 5.69 -1.29 5.71
N ALA A 155 4.86 -1.90 4.86
CA ALA A 155 3.74 -1.22 4.19
C ALA A 155 2.78 -0.56 5.19
N ARG A 156 2.41 -1.26 6.27
CA ARG A 156 1.58 -0.67 7.34
C ARG A 156 2.28 0.48 8.05
N LEU A 157 3.53 0.28 8.46
CA LEU A 157 4.31 1.27 9.21
C LEU A 157 4.52 2.55 8.39
N VAL A 158 4.89 2.41 7.11
CA VAL A 158 5.05 3.53 6.18
C VAL A 158 3.73 4.27 5.99
N SER A 159 2.61 3.56 5.81
CA SER A 159 1.28 4.19 5.71
C SER A 159 0.96 5.03 6.95
N LEU A 160 1.22 4.50 8.16
CA LEU A 160 1.03 5.21 9.42
C LEU A 160 1.90 6.48 9.51
N MET A 161 3.14 6.41 9.03
CA MET A 161 4.02 7.59 8.98
C MET A 161 3.43 8.67 8.08
N TYR A 162 2.93 8.32 6.89
CA TYR A 162 2.31 9.29 5.98
C TYR A 162 1.00 9.87 6.51
N ILE A 163 0.14 9.05 7.13
CA ILE A 163 -1.11 9.49 7.76
C ILE A 163 -0.83 10.54 8.84
N HIS A 164 0.16 10.29 9.70
CA HIS A 164 0.42 11.14 10.87
C HIS A 164 1.44 12.27 10.64
N ARG A 165 2.10 12.38 9.49
CA ARG A 165 3.24 13.30 9.26
C ARG A 165 2.95 14.75 9.67
N SER A 166 1.77 15.28 9.32
CA SER A 166 1.42 16.67 9.58
C SER A 166 1.15 16.91 11.07
N PHE A 167 0.41 16.03 11.72
CA PHE A 167 0.10 16.14 13.15
C PHE A 167 1.26 15.75 14.05
N PHE A 168 2.18 14.91 13.57
CA PHE A 168 3.49 14.69 14.18
C PHE A 168 4.30 15.99 14.21
N ALA A 169 4.42 16.68 13.07
CA ALA A 169 5.11 17.96 13.00
C ALA A 169 4.44 19.00 13.90
N GLN A 170 3.10 19.07 13.87
CA GLN A 170 2.34 19.97 14.74
C GLN A 170 2.58 19.72 16.23
N ALA A 171 2.65 18.46 16.67
CA ALA A 171 2.96 18.12 18.07
C ALA A 171 4.33 18.67 18.52
N ILE A 172 5.32 18.61 17.64
CA ILE A 172 6.68 19.12 17.90
C ILE A 172 6.69 20.65 17.89
N ILE A 173 5.97 21.29 16.97
CA ILE A 173 5.87 22.75 16.90
C ILE A 173 5.18 23.32 18.15
N GLU A 174 4.09 22.70 18.60
CA GLU A 174 3.33 23.15 19.77
C GLU A 174 4.02 22.90 21.10
N GLN A 175 4.74 21.78 21.23
CA GLN A 175 5.39 21.35 22.47
C GLN A 175 6.84 20.91 22.22
N PRO A 176 7.75 21.85 21.86
CA PRO A 176 9.10 21.52 21.39
C PRO A 176 9.99 20.83 22.44
N VAL A 177 9.76 21.08 23.72
CA VAL A 177 10.51 20.44 24.82
C VAL A 177 9.96 19.05 25.15
N ASN A 178 8.64 18.85 25.04
CA ASN A 178 8.01 17.58 25.34
C ASN A 178 6.72 17.39 24.50
N PRO A 179 6.85 16.82 23.29
CA PRO A 179 5.72 16.59 22.38
C PRO A 179 4.59 15.71 22.97
N LEU A 180 4.87 14.96 24.05
CA LEU A 180 3.87 14.13 24.73
C LEU A 180 2.79 14.96 25.45
N LYS A 181 3.00 16.27 25.62
CA LYS A 181 2.00 17.19 26.17
C LYS A 181 1.07 17.77 25.11
N SER A 182 1.33 17.55 23.82
CA SER A 182 0.45 18.05 22.76
C SER A 182 -0.83 17.22 22.71
N THR A 183 -1.92 17.85 22.27
CA THR A 183 -3.17 17.17 21.93
C THR A 183 -2.95 16.10 20.84
N TYR A 184 -1.93 16.26 20.00
CA TYR A 184 -1.56 15.31 18.94
C TYR A 184 -0.54 14.25 19.38
N VAL A 185 -0.42 13.99 20.69
CA VAL A 185 0.43 12.91 21.21
C VAL A 185 0.19 11.53 20.54
N PRO A 186 -1.03 11.13 20.13
CA PRO A 186 -1.21 9.86 19.42
C PRO A 186 -0.46 9.85 18.08
N SER A 187 -0.47 10.95 17.34
CA SER A 187 0.29 11.08 16.09
C SER A 187 1.79 11.05 16.33
N PHE A 188 2.26 11.74 17.38
CA PHE A 188 3.67 11.70 17.76
C PHE A 188 4.14 10.27 18.04
N LEU A 189 3.39 9.55 18.87
CA LEU A 189 3.71 8.17 19.25
C LEU A 189 3.58 7.20 18.08
N ALA A 190 2.60 7.38 17.19
CA ALA A 190 2.41 6.53 16.01
C ALA A 190 3.65 6.59 15.10
N VAL A 191 4.11 7.79 14.75
CA VAL A 191 5.31 7.97 13.92
C VAL A 191 6.57 7.51 14.65
N TYR A 192 6.75 7.89 15.92
CA TYR A 192 7.93 7.50 16.70
C TYR A 192 8.10 5.97 16.78
N ARG A 193 7.00 5.24 17.08
CA ARG A 193 7.01 3.78 17.15
C ARG A 193 7.23 3.15 15.78
N ALA A 194 6.54 3.65 14.74
CA ALA A 194 6.72 3.14 13.38
C ALA A 194 8.17 3.29 12.90
N SER A 195 8.77 4.46 13.10
CA SER A 195 10.17 4.72 12.79
C SER A 195 11.11 3.79 13.57
N GLY A 196 10.86 3.59 14.87
CA GLY A 196 11.65 2.67 15.68
C GLY A 196 11.62 1.24 15.15
N THR A 197 10.43 0.71 14.87
CA THR A 197 10.29 -0.65 14.31
C THR A 197 10.94 -0.78 12.93
N ILE A 198 10.84 0.23 12.06
CA ILE A 198 11.50 0.22 10.73
C ILE A 198 13.03 0.18 10.87
N LEU A 199 13.61 0.90 11.83
CA LEU A 199 15.06 0.93 12.05
C LEU A 199 15.61 -0.36 12.68
N GLU A 200 14.76 -1.11 13.39
CA GLU A 200 15.11 -2.39 14.02
C GLU A 200 14.95 -3.60 13.08
N THR A 201 14.24 -3.44 11.96
CA THR A 201 13.96 -4.50 10.98
C THR A 201 15.06 -4.59 9.93
#